data_AF-A0A1J5H475-F1
#
_entry.id   AF-A0A1J5H475-F1
#
_cell.length_a   1.000
_cell.length_b   1.000
_cell.length_c   1.000
_cell.angle_alpha   90.00
_cell.angle_beta   90.00
_cell.angle_gamma   90.00
#
_symmetry.space_group_name_H-M   'P 1'
#
loop_
_entity.id
_entity.type
_entity.pdbx_description
1 polymer ?
#
loop_
_entity_poly.entity_id
_entity_poly.type
_entity_poly.pdbx_seq_one_letter_code
_entity_poly.pdbx_strand_id
1 'polypeptide(L)'
;MGEYSNVKIGDIIRLLKWLERKNQSLIVTRGGKHQLLVKYSFWARPFPIPTKHKEVSRFIVKDLMEKLVKSNICTKEEFDCRL
;
A
#
# COMPACT_ATOMS: atom_id res chain seq x y z
N MET A 1 13.44 -9.45 -13.01
CA MET A 1 12.42 -9.14 -11.97
C MET A 1 11.76 -7.83 -12.39
N GLY A 2 10.46 -7.87 -12.73
CA GLY A 2 9.77 -6.78 -13.45
C GLY A 2 9.81 -5.44 -12.71
N GLU A 3 10.09 -4.37 -13.45
CA GLU A 3 9.92 -3.00 -12.97
C GLU A 3 8.41 -2.75 -12.75
N TYR A 4 8.01 -2.36 -11.54
CA TYR A 4 6.66 -1.84 -11.35
C TYR A 4 6.48 -0.59 -12.23
N SER A 5 5.31 -0.43 -12.82
CA SER A 5 4.88 0.81 -13.47
C SER A 5 4.26 1.76 -12.45
N ASN A 6 3.98 3.00 -12.85
CA ASN A 6 3.14 3.87 -12.04
C ASN A 6 1.73 3.29 -11.98
N VAL A 7 1.16 3.20 -10.79
CA VAL A 7 -0.14 2.58 -10.55
C VAL A 7 -1.16 3.65 -10.24
N LYS A 8 -2.38 3.53 -10.77
CA LYS A 8 -3.46 4.45 -10.45
C LYS A 8 -3.81 4.38 -8.96
N ILE A 9 -4.10 5.54 -8.37
CA ILE A 9 -4.44 5.61 -6.94
C ILE A 9 -5.69 4.79 -6.59
N GLY A 10 -6.62 4.62 -7.54
CA GLY A 10 -7.82 3.79 -7.38
C GLY A 10 -7.49 2.32 -7.10
N ASP A 11 -6.51 1.77 -7.81
CA ASP A 11 -6.07 0.37 -7.66
C ASP A 11 -5.35 0.18 -6.33
N ILE A 12 -4.52 1.15 -5.94
CA ILE A 12 -3.88 1.19 -4.61
C ILE A 12 -4.94 1.24 -3.50
N ILE A 13 -5.97 2.08 -3.61
CA ILE A 13 -7.04 2.14 -2.60
C ILE A 13 -7.80 0.81 -2.54
N ARG A 14 -8.06 0.16 -3.68
CA ARG A 14 -8.74 -1.13 -3.74
C ARG A 14 -7.92 -2.22 -3.05
N LEU A 15 -6.61 -2.25 -3.31
CA LEU A 15 -5.66 -3.13 -2.65
C LEU A 15 -5.64 -2.89 -1.13
N LEU A 16 -5.50 -1.65 -0.69
CA LEU A 16 -5.44 -1.28 0.73
C LEU A 16 -6.72 -1.66 1.49
N LYS A 17 -7.89 -1.43 0.90
CA LYS A 17 -9.17 -1.88 1.48
C LYS A 17 -9.27 -3.40 1.60
N TRP A 18 -8.69 -4.13 0.65
CA TRP A 18 -8.64 -5.59 0.72
C TRP A 18 -7.69 -6.05 1.84
N LEU A 19 -6.52 -5.41 1.98
CA LEU A 19 -5.57 -5.71 3.05
C LEU A 19 -6.16 -5.43 4.44
N GLU A 20 -6.88 -4.33 4.61
CA GLU A 20 -7.57 -3.97 5.86
C GLU A 20 -8.64 -5.01 6.23
N ARG A 21 -9.34 -5.59 5.24
CA ARG A 21 -10.30 -6.69 5.48
C ARG A 21 -9.61 -8.01 5.84
N LYS A 22 -8.45 -8.28 5.25
CA LYS A 22 -7.68 -9.51 5.49
C LYS A 22 -6.98 -9.46 6.86
N ASN A 23 -6.50 -8.29 7.27
CA ASN A 23 -5.71 -8.10 8.48
C ASN A 23 -6.28 -6.95 9.32
N GLN A 24 -6.96 -7.28 10.42
CA GLN A 24 -7.56 -6.29 11.33
C GLN A 24 -6.54 -5.33 11.98
N SER A 25 -5.26 -5.72 12.02
CA SER A 25 -4.17 -4.88 12.54
C SER A 25 -3.64 -3.85 11.53
N LEU A 26 -4.04 -3.93 10.27
CA LEU A 26 -3.72 -2.94 9.25
C LEU A 26 -4.88 -1.96 9.13
N ILE A 27 -4.61 -0.68 9.32
CA ILE A 27 -5.61 0.39 9.28
C ILE A 27 -5.19 1.42 8.24
N VAL A 28 -6.10 1.79 7.36
CA VAL A 28 -5.85 2.80 6.33
C VAL A 28 -6.56 4.08 6.74
N THR A 29 -5.78 5.11 7.08
CA THR A 29 -6.31 6.40 7.54
C THR A 29 -5.88 7.54 6.63
N ARG A 30 -6.58 8.68 6.66
CA ARG A 30 -6.12 9.88 5.95
C ARG A 30 -5.03 10.58 6.78
N GLY A 31 -3.90 10.89 6.14
CA GLY A 31 -2.80 11.69 6.72
C GLY A 31 -2.89 13.18 6.41
N GLY A 32 -3.93 13.60 5.66
CA GLY A 32 -4.13 14.96 5.19
C GLY A 32 -4.99 14.98 3.93
N LYS A 33 -5.05 16.14 3.25
CA LYS A 33 -5.85 16.31 2.02
C LYS A 33 -5.38 15.44 0.85
N HIS A 34 -4.08 15.15 0.78
CA HIS A 34 -3.42 14.49 -0.35
C HIS A 34 -2.53 13.33 0.07
N GLN A 35 -2.86 12.66 1.19
CA GLN A 35 -2.06 11.56 1.71
C GLN A 35 -2.92 10.51 2.40
N LEU A 36 -2.66 9.25 2.09
CA LEU A 36 -3.13 8.10 2.84
C LEU A 36 -1.98 7.59 3.73
N LEU A 37 -2.33 7.10 4.92
CA LEU A 37 -1.42 6.50 5.86
C LEU A 37 -1.85 5.06 6.09
N VAL A 38 -0.97 4.12 5.74
CA VAL A 38 -1.12 2.72 6.09
C VAL A 38 -0.46 2.50 7.43
N LYS A 39 -1.28 2.23 8.45
CA LYS A 39 -0.84 1.94 9.81
C LYS A 39 -0.88 0.44 10.02
N TYR A 40 0.13 -0.08 10.69
CA TYR A 40 0.17 -1.47 11.14
C TYR A 40 0.76 -1.47 12.54
N SER A 41 0.15 -2.21 13.47
CA SER A 41 0.50 -2.15 14.90
C SER A 41 1.97 -2.43 15.20
N PHE A 42 2.65 -3.21 14.35
CA PHE A 42 4.05 -3.58 14.52
C PHE A 42 5.02 -2.63 13.79
N TRP A 43 4.52 -1.64 13.04
CA TRP A 43 5.38 -0.65 12.39
C TRP A 43 5.63 0.52 13.33
N ALA A 44 6.91 0.87 13.51
CA ALA A 44 7.30 2.07 14.26
C ALA A 44 6.75 3.37 13.66
N ARG A 45 6.49 3.39 12.35
CA ARG A 45 5.93 4.56 11.64
C ARG A 45 4.92 4.12 10.57
N PRO A 46 3.80 4.85 10.43
CA PRO A 46 2.87 4.65 9.32
C PRO A 46 3.57 4.80 7.98
N PHE A 47 3.11 4.05 6.97
CA PHE A 47 3.60 4.20 5.61
C PHE A 47 2.78 5.25 4.86
N PRO A 48 3.40 6.35 4.40
CA PRO A 48 2.71 7.40 3.67
C PRO A 48 2.57 7.07 2.18
N ILE A 49 1.35 7.22 1.66
CA ILE A 49 1.06 7.11 0.23
C ILE A 49 0.54 8.46 -0.25
N PRO A 50 1.29 9.18 -1.10
CA PRO A 50 0.83 10.44 -1.66
C PRO A 50 -0.32 10.19 -2.63
N THR A 51 -1.39 10.96 -2.47
CA THR A 51 -2.60 10.92 -3.30
C THR A 51 -2.84 12.23 -4.03
N LYS A 52 -1.85 13.12 -4.05
CA LYS A 52 -1.88 14.41 -4.78
C LYS A 52 -2.10 14.19 -6.27
N HIS A 53 -1.49 13.16 -6.82
CA HIS A 53 -1.60 12.78 -8.22
C HIS A 53 -2.53 11.57 -8.37
N LYS A 54 -3.07 11.36 -9.57
CA LYS A 54 -3.94 10.21 -9.87
C LYS A 54 -3.18 8.88 -9.90
N GLU A 55 -1.86 8.93 -9.76
CA GLU A 55 -0.96 7.78 -9.82
C GLU A 55 0.05 7.83 -8.67
N VAL A 56 0.45 6.63 -8.24
CA VAL A 56 1.49 6.38 -7.26
C VAL A 56 2.73 5.89 -8.00
N SER A 57 3.87 6.51 -7.69
CA SER A 57 5.14 6.16 -8.33
C SER A 57 5.50 4.70 -8.09
N ARG A 58 6.05 4.03 -9.13
CA ARG A 58 6.57 2.67 -9.04
C ARG A 58 7.47 2.40 -7.84
N PHE A 59 8.27 3.39 -7.43
CA PHE A 59 9.17 3.26 -6.29
C PHE A 59 8.41 3.13 -4.97
N ILE A 60 7.32 3.89 -4.83
CA ILE A 60 6.44 3.84 -3.64
C ILE A 60 5.65 2.54 -3.64
N VAL A 61 5.18 2.08 -4.81
CA VAL A 61 4.48 0.79 -4.95
C VAL A 61 5.40 -0.36 -4.56
N LYS A 62 6.65 -0.33 -5.04
CA LYS A 62 7.66 -1.33 -4.68
C LYS A 62 7.95 -1.32 -3.18
N ASP A 63 8.20 -0.16 -2.59
CA ASP A 63 8.50 -0.04 -1.16
C ASP A 63 7.30 -0.47 -0.29
N LEU A 64 6.07 -0.14 -0.72
CA LEU A 64 4.85 -0.64 -0.09
C LEU A 64 4.77 -2.17 -0.15
N MET A 65 5.01 -2.77 -1.32
CA MET A 65 5.02 -4.22 -1.50
C MET A 65 6.06 -4.88 -0.59
N GLU A 66 7.31 -4.42 -0.64
CA GLU A 66 8.41 -4.97 0.16
C GLU A 66 8.08 -4.90 1.65
N LYS A 67 7.49 -3.79 2.11
CA LYS A 67 7.10 -3.62 3.51
C LYS A 67 5.96 -4.53 3.93
N LEU A 68 4.95 -4.73 3.09
CA LEU A 68 3.82 -5.63 3.36
C LEU A 68 4.25 -7.10 3.38
N VAL A 69 5.07 -7.52 2.41
CA VAL A 69 5.60 -8.88 2.32
C VAL A 69 6.54 -9.17 3.50
N LYS A 70 7.44 -8.24 3.83
CA LYS A 70 8.33 -8.38 4.99
C LYS A 70 7.58 -8.46 6.33
N SER A 71 6.38 -7.86 6.37
CA SER A 71 5.51 -7.90 7.55
C SER A 71 4.57 -9.13 7.56
N ASN A 72 4.73 -10.06 6.61
CA ASN A 72 3.87 -11.24 6.43
C ASN A 72 2.36 -10.90 6.29
N ILE A 73 2.04 -9.71 5.75
CA ILE A 73 0.64 -9.25 5.60
C ILE A 73 0.02 -9.86 4.33
N CYS A 74 0.81 -9.96 3.26
CA CYS A 74 0.44 -10.62 2.00
C CYS A 74 1.69 -11.20 1.32
N THR A 75 1.50 -12.14 0.39
CA THR A 75 2.60 -12.57 -0.50
C THR A 75 2.80 -11.58 -1.63
N LYS A 76 3.93 -11.68 -2.32
CA LYS A 76 4.18 -10.88 -3.53
C LYS A 76 3.16 -11.17 -4.63
N GLU A 77 2.80 -12.43 -4.81
CA GLU A 77 1.81 -12.86 -5.82
C GLU A 77 0.42 -12.29 -5.51
N GLU A 78 0.00 -12.31 -4.24
CA GLU A 78 -1.27 -11.72 -3.82
C GLU A 78 -1.30 -10.21 -4.07
N PHE A 79 -0.16 -9.53 -3.87
CA PHE A 79 -0.02 -8.11 -4.12
C PHE A 79 -0.11 -7.82 -5.63
N ASP A 80 0.64 -8.57 -6.44
CA ASP A 80 0.70 -8.40 -7.90
C ASP A 80 -0.63 -8.73 -8.58
N CYS A 81 -1.39 -9.73 -8.12
CA CYS A 81 -2.71 -10.06 -8.67
C CYS A 81 -3.80 -8.98 -8.44
N ARG A 82 -3.53 -7.97 -7.61
CA ARG A 82 -4.50 -6.97 -7.18
C ARG A 82 -4.16 -5.55 -7.66
N LEU A 83 -3.04 -5.40 -8.36
CA LEU A 83 -2.59 -4.20 -9.04
C LEU A 83 -2.86 -4.28 -10.54
#